data_AF-A0A225NIJ3-F1
#
_entry.id   AF-A0A225NIJ3-F1
#
_cell.length_a   1.000
_cell.length_b   1.000
_cell.length_c   1.000
_cell.angle_alpha   90.00
_cell.angle_beta   90.00
_cell.angle_gamma   90.00
#
_symmetry.space_group_name_H-M   'P 1'
#
loop_
_entity.id
_entity.type
_entity.pdbx_description
1 polymer ?
#
loop_
_entity_poly.entity_id
_entity_poly.type
_entity_poly.pdbx_seq_one_letter_code
_entity_poly.pdbx_strand_id
1 'polypeptide(L)'
;MTDMQSRLEMLEARAVAHRRLLARLLAASGRATRESVTDWLVSHEVPSDGQEDPGAVLSELDSGLMTEAEEFRAIAALVEQESGQLES
;
A
#
# COMPACT_ATOMS: atom_id res chain seq x y z
N MET A 1 -17.75 -3.32 -21.54
CA MET A 1 -17.45 -3.18 -20.09
C MET A 1 -18.70 -2.68 -19.39
N THR A 2 -18.96 -3.17 -18.18
CA THR A 2 -20.09 -2.69 -17.36
C THR A 2 -19.72 -1.37 -16.68
N ASP A 3 -20.72 -0.52 -16.36
CA ASP A 3 -20.51 0.75 -15.64
C ASP A 3 -19.71 0.55 -14.33
N MET A 4 -20.00 -0.54 -13.60
CA MET A 4 -19.27 -0.91 -12.39
C MET A 4 -17.79 -1.18 -12.65
N GLN A 5 -17.47 -1.92 -13.72
CA GLN A 5 -16.08 -2.24 -14.05
C GLN A 5 -15.28 -0.99 -14.40
N SER A 6 -15.87 -0.07 -15.18
CA SER A 6 -15.24 1.21 -15.47
C SER A 6 -15.01 2.06 -14.21
N ARG A 7 -15.95 2.04 -13.26
CA ARG A 7 -15.78 2.75 -11.99
C ARG A 7 -14.67 2.15 -11.12
N LEU A 8 -14.52 0.83 -11.10
CA LEU A 8 -13.44 0.15 -10.39
C LEU A 8 -12.07 0.50 -10.99
N GLU A 9 -11.93 0.42 -12.31
CA GLU A 9 -10.69 0.81 -13.01
C GLU A 9 -10.32 2.28 -12.76
N MET A 10 -11.32 3.17 -12.73
CA MET A 10 -11.09 4.58 -12.38
C MET A 10 -10.62 4.75 -10.93
N LEU A 11 -11.17 3.99 -9.99
CA LEU A 11 -10.74 4.05 -8.59
C LEU A 11 -9.33 3.50 -8.42
N GLU A 12 -9.00 2.40 -9.09
CA GLU A 12 -7.65 1.82 -9.11
C GLU A 12 -6.64 2.81 -9.68
N ALA A 13 -6.93 3.45 -10.82
CA ALA A 13 -6.06 4.45 -11.42
C ALA A 13 -5.82 5.65 -10.48
N ARG A 14 -6.86 6.09 -9.75
CA ARG A 14 -6.74 7.16 -8.75
C ARG A 14 -5.89 6.72 -7.55
N ALA A 15 -6.08 5.49 -7.07
CA ALA A 15 -5.26 4.94 -5.99
C ALA A 15 -3.78 4.87 -6.39
N VAL A 16 -3.47 4.37 -7.59
CA VAL A 16 -2.11 4.35 -8.16
C VAL A 16 -1.50 5.76 -8.20
N ALA A 17 -2.26 6.76 -8.67
CA ALA A 17 -1.79 8.14 -8.73
C ALA A 17 -1.44 8.70 -7.35
N HIS A 18 -2.28 8.44 -6.34
CA HIS A 18 -2.00 8.87 -4.96
C HIS A 18 -0.79 8.17 -4.36
N ARG A 19 -0.61 6.86 -4.57
CA ARG A 19 0.58 6.13 -4.09
C ARG A 19 1.87 6.74 -4.64
N ARG A 20 1.91 7.03 -5.94
CA ARG A 20 3.07 7.65 -6.59
C ARG A 20 3.38 9.04 -6.01
N LEU A 21 2.35 9.87 -5.83
CA LEU A 21 2.52 11.19 -5.22
C LEU A 21 3.02 11.08 -3.78
N LEU A 22 2.44 10.18 -2.97
CA LEU A 22 2.87 9.94 -1.59
C LEU A 22 4.32 9.48 -1.52
N ALA A 23 4.70 8.50 -2.35
CA ALA A 23 6.07 8.01 -2.44
C ALA A 23 7.06 9.13 -2.80
N ARG A 24 6.72 9.97 -3.79
CA ARG A 24 7.53 11.12 -4.19
C ARG A 24 7.71 12.14 -3.06
N LEU A 25 6.67 12.39 -2.27
CA LEU A 25 6.71 13.30 -1.12
C LEU A 25 7.55 12.74 0.02
N LEU A 26 7.41 11.44 0.33
CA LEU A 26 8.22 10.76 1.35
C LEU A 26 9.69 10.64 0.94
N ALA A 27 9.96 10.36 -0.33
CA ALA A 27 11.32 10.38 -0.86
C ALA A 27 11.93 11.80 -0.80
N ALA A 28 11.14 12.84 -1.04
CA ALA A 28 11.59 14.23 -0.84
C ALA A 28 11.74 14.63 0.63
N SER A 29 11.14 13.89 1.55
CA SER A 29 11.25 14.15 2.99
C SER A 29 12.66 13.84 3.48
N GLY A 30 13.04 14.41 4.62
CA GLY A 30 14.32 14.09 5.25
C GLY A 30 14.40 12.61 5.64
N ARG A 31 15.63 12.07 5.65
CA ARG A 31 15.91 10.66 5.93
C ARG A 31 15.18 10.12 7.17
N ALA A 32 15.20 10.87 8.28
CA ALA A 32 14.56 10.46 9.53
C ALA A 32 13.04 10.28 9.41
N THR A 33 12.37 11.16 8.65
CA THR A 33 10.92 11.04 8.39
C THR A 33 10.64 9.84 7.50
N ARG A 34 11.45 9.65 6.44
CA ARG A 34 11.34 8.51 5.54
C ARG A 34 11.46 7.18 6.29
N GLU A 35 12.51 7.03 7.09
CA GLU A 35 12.75 5.84 7.92
C GLU A 35 11.58 5.59 8.88
N SER A 36 11.14 6.61 9.62
CA SER A 36 10.01 6.47 10.56
C SER A 36 8.71 6.05 9.88
N VAL A 37 8.42 6.54 8.67
CA VAL A 37 7.20 6.18 7.94
C VAL A 37 7.32 4.80 7.33
N THR A 38 8.48 4.43 6.79
CA THR A 38 8.73 3.07 6.26
C THR A 38 8.61 2.02 7.37
N ASP A 39 9.18 2.28 8.55
CA ASP A 39 9.05 1.38 9.71
C ASP A 39 7.58 1.22 10.13
N TRP A 40 6.82 2.33 10.12
CA TRP A 40 5.39 2.29 10.40
C TRP A 40 4.64 1.44 9.36
N LEU A 41 4.90 1.62 8.06
CA LEU A 41 4.29 0.82 6.99
C LEU A 41 4.56 -0.66 7.21
N VAL A 42 5.82 -1.07 7.39
CA VAL A 42 6.23 -2.47 7.62
C VAL A 42 5.53 -3.08 8.83
N SER A 43 5.39 -2.33 9.92
CA SER A 43 4.69 -2.83 11.12
C SER A 43 3.19 -3.12 10.90
N HIS A 44 2.59 -2.55 9.85
CA HIS A 44 1.20 -2.77 9.47
C HIS A 44 1.04 -3.71 8.25
N GLU A 45 2.14 -4.23 7.68
CA GLU A 45 2.12 -5.22 6.59
C GLU A 45 1.82 -6.66 7.06
N VAL A 46 1.79 -6.90 8.37
CA VAL A 46 1.52 -8.22 8.95
C VAL A 46 0.02 -8.35 9.24
N PRO A 47 -0.78 -8.97 8.35
CA PRO A 47 -2.07 -9.50 8.77
C PRO A 47 -1.80 -10.53 9.87
N SER A 48 -2.50 -10.38 11.00
CA SER A 48 -2.38 -11.22 12.19
C SER A 48 -2.37 -12.69 11.79
N ASP A 49 -1.22 -13.34 11.94
CA ASP A 49 -0.99 -14.75 11.62
C ASP A 49 -1.80 -15.60 12.63
N GLY A 50 -3.07 -15.84 12.32
CA GLY A 50 -4.00 -16.32 13.33
C GLY A 50 -5.43 -16.57 12.90
N GLN A 51 -5.67 -17.08 11.68
CA GLN A 51 -6.79 -18.00 11.38
C GLN A 51 -6.77 -18.43 9.91
N GLU A 52 -5.76 -19.20 9.50
CA GLU A 52 -5.95 -20.13 8.37
C GLU A 52 -6.78 -21.34 8.84
N ASP A 53 -8.06 -21.10 9.16
CA ASP A 53 -9.02 -22.20 9.28
C ASP A 53 -9.44 -22.61 7.86
N PRO A 54 -9.13 -23.84 7.39
CA PRO A 54 -9.41 -24.28 6.02
C PRO A 54 -10.90 -24.32 5.63
N GLY A 55 -11.80 -23.86 6.50
CA GLY A 55 -13.23 -23.66 6.23
C GLY A 55 -13.78 -22.26 6.51
N ALA A 56 -12.96 -21.29 6.93
CA ALA A 56 -13.44 -19.93 7.21
C ALA A 56 -13.60 -19.13 5.91
N VAL A 57 -14.83 -18.77 5.58
CA VAL A 57 -15.11 -17.74 4.57
C VAL A 57 -14.54 -16.43 5.10
N LEU A 58 -13.50 -15.89 4.44
CA LEU A 58 -12.94 -14.58 4.75
C LEU A 58 -14.09 -13.59 4.89
N SER A 59 -14.27 -13.04 6.08
CA SER A 59 -15.28 -12.01 6.28
C SER A 59 -14.90 -10.78 5.46
N GLU A 60 -15.87 -9.95 5.05
CA GLU A 60 -15.57 -8.72 4.28
C GLU A 60 -14.56 -7.82 5.01
N LEU A 61 -14.48 -7.91 6.35
CA LEU A 61 -13.47 -7.24 7.18
C LEU A 61 -12.05 -7.77 6.95
N ASP A 62 -11.89 -9.09 6.78
CA ASP A 62 -10.59 -9.71 6.50
C ASP A 62 -10.07 -9.32 5.11
N SER A 63 -10.98 -9.17 4.14
CA SER A 63 -10.62 -8.72 2.79
C SER A 63 -10.11 -7.27 2.76
N GLY A 64 -10.66 -6.38 3.59
CA GLY A 64 -10.24 -4.99 3.70
C GLY A 64 -8.84 -4.85 4.32
N LEU A 65 -8.54 -5.62 5.36
CA LEU A 65 -7.25 -5.63 6.03
C LEU A 65 -6.13 -6.21 5.15
N MET A 66 -6.42 -7.27 4.39
CA MET A 66 -5.47 -7.80 3.41
C MET A 66 -5.18 -6.80 2.29
N THR A 67 -6.22 -6.10 1.81
CA THR A 67 -6.07 -5.04 0.81
C THR A 67 -5.18 -3.92 1.35
N GLU A 68 -5.38 -3.49 2.60
CA GLU A 68 -4.57 -2.43 3.22
C GLU A 68 -3.09 -2.82 3.36
N ALA A 69 -2.78 -4.06 3.76
CA ALA A 69 -1.40 -4.54 3.84
C ALA A 69 -0.70 -4.61 2.46
N GLU A 70 -1.43 -4.99 1.40
CA GLU A 70 -0.92 -4.95 0.03
C GLU A 70 -0.63 -3.53 -0.45
N GLU A 71 -1.52 -2.59 -0.10
CA GLU A 71 -1.35 -1.17 -0.41
C GLU A 71 -0.10 -0.59 0.28
N PHE A 72 0.15 -0.94 1.55
CA PHE A 72 1.33 -0.50 2.28
C PHE A 72 2.62 -1.04 1.68
N ARG A 73 2.67 -2.33 1.30
CA ARG A 73 3.80 -2.90 0.56
C ARG A 73 4.07 -2.16 -0.74
N ALA A 74 3.02 -1.84 -1.50
CA ALA A 74 3.15 -1.10 -2.76
C ALA A 74 3.71 0.32 -2.55
N ILE A 75 3.30 1.00 -1.46
CA ILE A 75 3.83 2.32 -1.10
C ILE A 75 5.30 2.24 -0.71
N ALA A 76 5.68 1.29 0.16
CA ALA A 76 7.06 1.12 0.62
C ALA A 76 8.03 0.90 -0.57
N ALA A 77 7.68 0.02 -1.50
CA ALA A 77 8.47 -0.25 -2.70
C ALA A 77 8.65 1.00 -3.58
N LEU A 78 7.60 1.81 -3.74
CA LEU A 78 7.68 3.06 -4.49
C LEU A 78 8.57 4.11 -3.79
N VAL A 79 8.51 4.20 -2.46
CA VAL A 79 9.37 5.12 -1.68
C VAL A 79 10.84 4.77 -1.87
N GLU A 80 11.19 3.49 -1.83
CA GLU A 80 12.56 3.02 -2.06
C GLU A 80 13.05 3.39 -3.47
N GLN A 81 12.22 3.14 -4.50
CA GLN A 81 12.53 3.50 -5.88
C GLN A 81 12.76 5.01 -6.06
N GLU A 82 11.84 5.85 -5.58
CA GLU A 82 11.92 7.31 -5.69
C GLU A 82 13.12 7.87 -4.92
N SER A 83 13.47 7.26 -3.79
CA SER A 83 14.66 7.64 -3.01
C SER A 83 15.94 7.42 -3.79
N GLY A 84 16.09 6.26 -4.45
CA GLY A 84 17.26 5.98 -5.29
C GLY A 84 17.37 6.92 -6.49
N GLN A 85 16.25 7.38 -7.05
CA GLN A 85 16.24 8.34 -8.15
C GLN A 85 16.66 9.76 -7.73
N LEU A 86 16.34 10.18 -6.50
CA LEU A 86 16.73 11.51 -5.99
C LEU A 86 18.19 11.57 -5.53
N GLU A 87 18.78 10.42 -5.22
CA GLU A 87 20.16 10.28 -4.75
C GLU A 87 21.16 10.03 -5.90
N SER A 88 20.67 9.80 -7.14
CA SER A 88 21.44 9.61 -8.37
C SER A 88 21.68 10.91 -9.13
#